data_AF-A0A947ZQE1-F1
#
_entry.id   AF-A0A947ZQE1-F1
#
_cell.length_a   1.000
_cell.length_b   1.000
_cell.length_c   1.000
_cell.angle_alpha   90.00
_cell.angle_beta   90.00
_cell.angle_gamma   90.00
#
_symmetry.space_group_name_H-M   'P 1'
#
loop_
_entity.id
_entity.type
_entity.pdbx_description
1 polymer ?
#
loop_
_entity_poly.entity_id
_entity_poly.type
_entity_poly.pdbx_seq_one_letter_code
_entity_poly.pdbx_strand_id
1 'polypeptide(L)'
;MQSKIKITQKNNFSKLFKNKIQTAIEEVSSKIEKKLKLPTLRIIVDDNLNLTIPETGVGGSCDSNLIQIHINPNFKNIEKYISEKVKRTITHEIHHSVRDTYFPWNKATLLEAFVTEGLADHFDIEINGGEPYPWSLALDNEEFIFYLNQASKDLFSKDFDYKTWFFGSKSPKIRVK
;
A
#
# COMPACT_ATOMS: atom_id res chain seq x y z
N MET A 1 -22.08 6.87 -17.66
CA MET A 1 -21.68 5.83 -16.68
C MET A 1 -21.14 6.58 -15.47
N GLN A 2 -21.72 6.39 -14.28
CA GLN A 2 -21.24 7.11 -13.09
C GLN A 2 -19.88 6.52 -12.69
N SER A 3 -18.88 7.37 -12.40
CA SER A 3 -17.55 6.90 -11.98
C SER A 3 -17.70 5.99 -10.76
N LYS A 4 -17.12 4.78 -10.83
CA LYS A 4 -17.05 3.86 -9.69
C LYS A 4 -16.12 4.35 -8.60
N ILE A 5 -15.37 5.43 -8.86
CA ILE A 5 -14.36 5.96 -7.96
C ILE A 5 -14.74 7.38 -7.58
N LYS A 6 -14.86 7.61 -6.26
CA LYS A 6 -15.10 8.93 -5.68
C LYS A 6 -13.84 9.38 -4.95
N ILE A 7 -13.23 10.48 -5.39
CA ILE A 7 -12.00 11.02 -4.81
C ILE A 7 -12.34 12.25 -3.97
N THR A 8 -11.83 12.30 -2.75
CA THR A 8 -11.91 13.46 -1.85
C THR A 8 -10.51 13.83 -1.40
N GLN A 9 -10.13 15.10 -1.53
CA GLN A 9 -8.81 15.59 -1.12
C GLN A 9 -8.98 16.71 -0.09
N LYS A 10 -8.21 16.70 1.00
CA LYS A 10 -8.27 17.76 2.02
C LYS A 10 -7.83 19.13 1.47
N ASN A 11 -8.30 20.19 2.10
CA ASN A 11 -8.22 21.55 1.56
C ASN A 11 -6.82 22.17 1.54
N ASN A 12 -5.93 21.69 2.41
CA ASN A 12 -4.54 22.12 2.61
C ASN A 12 -3.60 21.89 1.41
N PHE A 13 -3.93 21.01 0.46
CA PHE A 13 -3.10 20.87 -0.74
C PHE A 13 -3.29 22.03 -1.73
N SER A 14 -2.20 22.45 -2.38
CA SER A 14 -2.27 23.43 -3.47
C SER A 14 -3.09 22.88 -4.65
N LYS A 15 -3.70 23.75 -5.45
CA LYS A 15 -4.52 23.33 -6.61
C LYS A 15 -3.74 22.46 -7.60
N LEU A 16 -2.49 22.83 -7.89
CA LEU A 16 -1.62 22.06 -8.78
C LEU A 16 -1.35 20.66 -8.21
N PHE A 17 -1.09 20.57 -6.91
CA PHE A 17 -0.85 19.29 -6.24
C PHE A 17 -2.08 18.39 -6.27
N LYS A 18 -3.26 18.96 -6.00
CA LYS A 18 -4.54 18.24 -6.10
C LYS A 18 -4.79 17.67 -7.49
N ASN A 19 -4.50 18.46 -8.53
CA ASN A 19 -4.65 18.03 -9.91
C ASN A 19 -3.70 16.86 -10.24
N LYS A 20 -2.43 16.93 -9.82
CA LYS A 20 -1.47 15.82 -10.02
C LYS A 20 -1.93 14.52 -9.36
N ILE A 21 -2.48 14.60 -8.14
CA ILE A 21 -3.03 13.45 -7.41
C ILE A 21 -4.26 12.89 -8.13
N GLN A 22 -5.19 13.77 -8.52
CA GLN A 22 -6.42 13.39 -9.21
C GLN A 22 -6.09 12.64 -10.51
N THR A 23 -5.25 13.23 -11.36
CA THR A 23 -4.83 12.63 -12.63
C THR A 23 -4.11 11.29 -12.40
N ALA A 24 -3.24 11.21 -11.39
CA ALA A 24 -2.55 9.95 -11.05
C ALA A 24 -3.54 8.82 -10.69
N ILE A 25 -4.54 9.11 -9.86
CA ILE A 25 -5.56 8.14 -9.45
C ILE A 25 -6.42 7.73 -10.66
N GLU A 26 -6.88 8.69 -11.47
CA GLU A 26 -7.72 8.42 -12.65
C GLU A 26 -6.99 7.55 -13.69
N GLU A 27 -5.74 7.89 -14.00
CA GLU A 27 -4.92 7.15 -14.97
C GLU A 27 -4.74 5.69 -14.55
N VAL A 28 -4.37 5.45 -13.29
CA VAL A 28 -4.08 4.09 -12.83
C VAL A 28 -5.35 3.28 -12.61
N SER A 29 -6.43 3.92 -12.16
CA SER A 29 -7.74 3.28 -12.10
C SER A 29 -8.20 2.80 -13.48
N SER A 30 -8.01 3.62 -14.52
CA SER A 30 -8.33 3.22 -15.90
C SER A 30 -7.49 2.03 -16.37
N LYS A 31 -6.22 1.91 -15.94
CA LYS A 31 -5.40 0.74 -16.23
C LYS A 31 -5.90 -0.51 -15.50
N ILE A 32 -6.24 -0.38 -14.22
CA ILE A 32 -6.71 -1.50 -13.39
C ILE A 32 -8.06 -2.01 -13.89
N GLU A 33 -9.00 -1.15 -14.28
CA GLU A 33 -10.32 -1.54 -14.79
C GLU A 33 -10.25 -2.42 -16.06
N LYS A 34 -9.14 -2.37 -16.80
CA LYS A 34 -8.91 -3.25 -17.96
C LYS A 34 -8.53 -4.68 -17.56
N LYS A 35 -8.10 -4.90 -16.31
CA LYS A 35 -7.65 -6.20 -15.79
C LYS A 35 -8.57 -6.76 -14.71
N LEU A 36 -9.17 -5.91 -13.88
CA LEU A 36 -10.00 -6.29 -12.75
C LEU A 36 -11.34 -5.57 -12.76
N LYS A 37 -12.39 -6.27 -12.32
CA LYS A 37 -13.68 -5.65 -12.04
C LYS A 37 -13.59 -4.89 -10.72
N LEU A 38 -13.57 -3.56 -10.78
CA LEU A 38 -13.55 -2.73 -9.58
C LEU A 38 -14.93 -2.65 -8.89
N PRO A 39 -14.97 -2.72 -7.55
CA PRO A 39 -16.13 -2.29 -6.77
C PRO A 39 -16.27 -0.77 -6.83
N THR A 40 -17.29 -0.22 -6.15
CA THR A 40 -17.37 1.23 -5.94
C THR A 40 -16.38 1.63 -4.86
N LEU A 41 -15.33 2.36 -5.24
CA LEU A 41 -14.25 2.79 -4.36
C LEU A 41 -14.46 4.23 -3.90
N ARG A 42 -14.16 4.48 -2.63
CA ARG A 42 -13.99 5.83 -2.09
C ARG A 42 -12.53 6.04 -1.74
N ILE A 43 -11.91 7.05 -2.34
CA ILE A 43 -10.51 7.40 -2.11
C ILE A 43 -10.48 8.73 -1.36
N ILE A 44 -9.85 8.75 -0.19
CA ILE A 44 -9.61 9.95 0.60
C ILE A 44 -8.12 10.23 0.59
N VAL A 45 -7.74 11.46 0.27
CA VAL A 45 -6.36 11.92 0.28
C VAL A 45 -6.19 13.01 1.33
N ASP A 46 -5.27 12.80 2.27
CA ASP A 46 -4.94 13.74 3.32
C ASP A 46 -3.44 13.83 3.62
N ASP A 47 -3.08 14.71 4.56
CA ASP A 47 -1.71 15.04 4.95
C ASP A 47 -1.34 14.52 6.35
N ASN A 48 -1.91 13.40 6.79
CA ASN A 48 -1.57 12.83 8.09
C ASN A 48 -0.14 12.26 8.10
N LEU A 49 0.81 13.06 8.57
CA LEU A 49 2.23 12.74 8.59
C LEU A 49 2.56 11.43 9.34
N ASN A 50 1.77 11.09 10.37
CA ASN A 50 1.99 9.89 11.18
C ASN A 50 1.67 8.58 10.43
N LEU A 51 0.98 8.68 9.29
CA LEU A 51 0.59 7.55 8.45
C LEU A 51 1.34 7.55 7.10
N THR A 52 2.38 8.37 6.98
CA THR A 52 3.26 8.37 5.80
C THR A 52 4.45 7.45 6.03
N ILE A 53 4.90 6.77 4.97
CA ILE A 53 6.12 5.97 5.02
C ILE A 53 7.32 6.94 5.04
N PRO A 54 8.22 6.87 6.05
CA PRO A 54 9.33 7.82 6.20
C PRO A 54 10.23 7.93 4.96
N GLU A 55 10.43 6.84 4.23
CA GLU A 55 11.31 6.74 3.07
C GLU A 55 10.70 7.37 1.81
N THR A 56 9.38 7.54 1.75
CA THR A 56 8.68 7.96 0.51
C THR A 56 7.82 9.22 0.69
N GLY A 57 7.43 9.53 1.93
CA GLY A 57 6.48 10.58 2.25
C GLY A 57 5.04 10.27 1.84
N VAL A 58 4.73 9.04 1.40
CA VAL A 58 3.39 8.61 1.02
C VAL A 58 3.06 7.28 1.68
N GLY A 59 1.89 7.18 2.31
CA GLY A 59 1.36 5.95 2.88
C GLY A 59 -0.05 5.66 2.37
N GLY A 60 -0.43 4.39 2.44
CA GLY A 60 -1.74 3.89 2.03
C GLY A 60 -2.37 3.06 3.12
N SER A 61 -3.71 3.01 3.12
CA SER A 61 -4.46 1.98 3.83
C SER A 61 -5.77 1.71 3.13
N CYS A 62 -6.26 0.47 3.31
CA CYS A 62 -7.52 0.01 2.76
C CYS A 62 -8.39 -0.59 3.86
N ASP A 63 -9.65 -0.16 3.93
CA ASP A 63 -10.72 -0.79 4.69
C ASP A 63 -11.89 -1.07 3.74
N SER A 64 -11.98 -2.31 3.28
CA SER A 64 -12.93 -2.76 2.27
C SER A 64 -12.90 -1.89 1.02
N ASN A 65 -13.90 -1.01 0.80
CA ASN A 65 -13.99 -0.12 -0.36
C ASN A 65 -13.51 1.32 -0.08
N LEU A 66 -13.03 1.59 1.14
CA LEU A 66 -12.43 2.87 1.52
C LEU A 66 -10.91 2.75 1.41
N ILE A 67 -10.32 3.58 0.58
CA ILE A 67 -8.87 3.73 0.47
C ILE A 67 -8.47 5.10 0.99
N GLN A 68 -7.46 5.14 1.83
CA GLN A 68 -6.90 6.37 2.35
C GLN A 68 -5.45 6.50 1.89
N ILE A 69 -5.11 7.66 1.34
CA ILE A 69 -3.76 8.01 0.92
C ILE A 69 -3.30 9.18 1.78
N HIS A 70 -2.17 8.98 2.45
CA HIS A 70 -1.56 9.97 3.33
C HIS A 70 -0.30 10.50 2.66
N ILE A 71 -0.16 11.81 2.54
CA ILE A 71 0.95 12.45 1.84
C ILE A 71 1.59 13.49 2.76
N ASN A 72 2.90 13.41 2.95
CA ASN A 72 3.67 14.47 3.59
C ASN A 72 4.01 15.53 2.54
N PRO A 73 3.34 16.71 2.53
CA PRO A 73 3.60 17.75 1.52
C PRO A 73 4.99 18.37 1.67
N ASN A 74 5.63 18.20 2.83
CA ASN A 74 6.97 18.70 3.11
C ASN A 74 8.06 17.66 2.82
N PHE A 75 7.71 16.49 2.29
CA PHE A 75 8.69 15.48 1.91
C PHE A 75 9.57 16.00 0.77
N LYS A 76 10.88 15.73 0.86
CA LYS A 76 11.89 16.36 -0.01
C LYS A 76 11.61 16.05 -1.49
N ASN A 77 11.42 17.13 -2.27
CA ASN A 77 11.02 17.15 -3.68
C ASN A 77 9.77 16.31 -4.03
N ILE A 78 8.83 16.13 -3.10
CA ILE A 78 7.60 15.34 -3.30
C ILE A 78 6.86 15.72 -4.59
N GLU A 79 6.83 17.00 -4.96
CA GLU A 79 6.15 17.47 -6.19
C GLU A 79 6.65 16.84 -7.48
N LYS A 80 7.91 16.38 -7.52
CA LYS A 80 8.52 15.75 -8.70
C LYS A 80 8.05 14.31 -8.88
N TYR A 81 7.77 13.60 -7.79
CA TYR A 81 7.49 12.16 -7.82
C TYR A 81 6.12 11.79 -7.24
N ILE A 82 5.31 12.76 -6.79
CA ILE A 82 4.01 12.50 -6.17
C ILE A 82 3.09 11.68 -7.08
N SER A 83 3.07 11.98 -8.38
CA SER A 83 2.25 11.24 -9.33
C SER A 83 2.65 9.76 -9.40
N GLU A 84 3.94 9.45 -9.38
CA GLU A 84 4.43 8.07 -9.33
C GLU A 84 4.06 7.40 -8.00
N LYS A 85 4.37 8.04 -6.87
CA LYS A 85 4.11 7.48 -5.54
C LYS A 85 2.63 7.22 -5.31
N VAL A 86 1.76 8.16 -5.69
CA VAL A 86 0.31 7.98 -5.60
C VAL A 86 -0.17 6.85 -6.49
N LYS A 87 0.33 6.72 -7.74
CA LYS A 87 -0.03 5.59 -8.62
C LYS A 87 0.33 4.26 -7.99
N ARG A 88 1.53 4.16 -7.42
CA ARG A 88 2.02 2.93 -6.82
C ARG A 88 1.21 2.56 -5.57
N THR A 89 1.07 3.49 -4.63
CA THR A 89 0.29 3.28 -3.40
C THR A 89 -1.18 2.98 -3.69
N ILE A 90 -1.84 3.72 -4.59
CA ILE A 90 -3.27 3.45 -4.85
C ILE A 90 -3.47 2.11 -5.56
N THR A 91 -2.52 1.64 -6.37
CA THR A 91 -2.61 0.33 -7.00
C THR A 91 -2.55 -0.78 -5.97
N HIS A 92 -1.62 -0.65 -5.01
CA HIS A 92 -1.49 -1.53 -3.85
C HIS A 92 -2.81 -1.61 -3.06
N GLU A 93 -3.37 -0.45 -2.69
CA GLU A 93 -4.61 -0.42 -1.89
C GLU A 93 -5.84 -0.88 -2.66
N ILE A 94 -5.92 -0.64 -3.97
CA ILE A 94 -7.00 -1.18 -4.81
C ILE A 94 -6.92 -2.71 -4.87
N HIS A 95 -5.71 -3.28 -4.91
CA HIS A 95 -5.55 -4.73 -4.86
C HIS A 95 -6.12 -5.30 -3.55
N HIS A 96 -5.80 -4.69 -2.39
CA HIS A 96 -6.41 -5.08 -1.12
C HIS A 96 -7.94 -5.01 -1.16
N SER A 97 -8.49 -3.90 -1.66
CA SER A 97 -9.95 -3.72 -1.75
C SER A 97 -10.63 -4.82 -2.57
N VAL A 98 -10.09 -5.16 -3.74
CA VAL A 98 -10.62 -6.24 -4.57
C VAL A 98 -10.46 -7.59 -3.87
N ARG A 99 -9.29 -7.85 -3.29
CA ARG A 99 -8.97 -9.15 -2.70
C ARG A 99 -9.76 -9.44 -1.42
N ASP A 100 -10.04 -8.42 -0.60
CA ASP A 100 -10.83 -8.54 0.62
C ASP A 100 -12.26 -9.06 0.35
N THR A 101 -12.80 -8.83 -0.85
CA THR A 101 -14.11 -9.39 -1.26
C THR A 101 -14.13 -10.91 -1.41
N TYR A 102 -12.97 -11.54 -1.63
CA TYR A 102 -12.80 -12.99 -1.77
C TYR A 102 -12.14 -13.61 -0.55
N PHE A 103 -11.19 -12.90 0.06
CA PHE A 103 -10.37 -13.34 1.18
C PHE A 103 -10.30 -12.24 2.25
N PRO A 104 -11.28 -12.20 3.18
CA PRO A 104 -11.37 -11.16 4.19
C PRO A 104 -10.15 -11.08 5.10
N TRP A 105 -9.58 -9.89 5.26
CA TRP A 105 -8.34 -9.67 6.01
C TRP A 105 -8.43 -10.09 7.48
N ASN A 106 -9.57 -9.85 8.13
CA ASN A 106 -9.80 -10.15 9.55
C ASN A 106 -9.77 -11.64 9.92
N LYS A 107 -9.58 -12.53 8.93
CA LYS A 107 -9.49 -13.98 9.11
C LYS A 107 -8.17 -14.57 8.64
N ALA A 108 -7.25 -13.72 8.16
CA ALA A 108 -6.00 -14.14 7.55
C ALA A 108 -5.03 -14.74 8.58
N THR A 109 -4.30 -15.78 8.19
CA THR A 109 -3.10 -16.21 8.90
C THR A 109 -1.89 -15.34 8.52
N LEU A 110 -0.78 -15.47 9.25
CA LEU A 110 0.48 -14.78 8.91
C LEU A 110 0.95 -15.09 7.48
N LEU A 111 0.88 -16.36 7.07
CA LEU A 111 1.22 -16.77 5.70
C LEU A 111 0.32 -16.08 4.67
N GLU A 112 -0.99 -16.08 4.91
CA GLU A 112 -1.94 -15.43 4.01
C GLU A 112 -1.66 -13.92 3.94
N ALA A 113 -1.32 -13.28 5.05
CA ALA A 113 -0.92 -11.88 5.10
C ALA A 113 0.34 -11.61 4.25
N PHE A 114 1.40 -12.41 4.36
CA PHE A 114 2.60 -12.26 3.51
C PHE A 114 2.28 -12.40 2.02
N VAL A 115 1.49 -13.42 1.67
CA VAL A 115 1.06 -13.61 0.28
C VAL A 115 0.21 -12.43 -0.20
N THR A 116 -0.62 -11.85 0.67
CA THR A 116 -1.46 -10.69 0.35
C THR A 116 -0.64 -9.47 0.00
N GLU A 117 0.28 -9.08 0.88
CA GLU A 117 1.14 -7.91 0.68
C GLU A 117 2.06 -8.10 -0.53
N GLY A 118 2.68 -9.28 -0.66
CA GLY A 118 3.54 -9.59 -1.80
C GLY A 118 2.79 -9.54 -3.13
N LEU A 119 1.55 -10.05 -3.19
CA LEU A 119 0.72 -9.93 -4.39
C LEU A 119 0.33 -8.48 -4.69
N ALA A 120 0.08 -7.65 -3.68
CA ALA A 120 -0.23 -6.24 -3.87
C ALA A 120 0.98 -5.47 -4.44
N ASP A 121 2.19 -5.72 -3.91
CA ASP A 121 3.45 -5.16 -4.44
C ASP A 121 3.70 -5.61 -5.89
N HIS A 122 3.49 -6.91 -6.19
CA HIS A 122 3.64 -7.43 -7.54
C HIS A 122 2.59 -6.87 -8.51
N PHE A 123 1.36 -6.68 -8.06
CA PHE A 123 0.29 -6.11 -8.87
C PHE A 123 0.58 -4.64 -9.23
N ASP A 124 1.16 -3.87 -8.31
CA ASP A 124 1.68 -2.54 -8.61
C ASP A 124 2.69 -2.57 -9.77
N ILE A 125 3.69 -3.46 -9.71
CA ILE A 125 4.69 -3.62 -10.77
C ILE A 125 4.02 -4.01 -12.10
N GLU A 126 3.01 -4.87 -12.08
CA GLU A 126 2.28 -5.25 -13.29
C GLU A 126 1.55 -4.07 -13.96
N ILE A 127 0.98 -3.16 -13.17
CA ILE A 127 0.18 -2.02 -13.67
C ILE A 127 1.05 -0.81 -14.05
N ASN A 128 2.06 -0.53 -13.23
CA ASN A 128 2.86 0.69 -13.32
C ASN A 128 4.27 0.45 -13.88
N GLY A 129 4.74 -0.81 -13.90
CA GLY A 129 6.12 -1.14 -14.17
C GLY A 129 7.04 -0.67 -13.03
N GLY A 130 8.33 -0.61 -13.32
CA GLY A 130 9.35 -0.13 -12.39
C GLY A 130 9.90 -1.22 -11.48
N GLU A 131 10.76 -0.79 -10.56
CA GLU A 131 11.49 -1.68 -9.66
C GLU A 131 10.66 -2.06 -8.43
N PRO A 132 10.96 -3.23 -7.81
CA PRO A 132 10.42 -3.61 -6.51
C PRO A 132 10.64 -2.53 -5.47
N TYR A 133 9.77 -2.51 -4.45
CA TYR A 133 9.92 -1.56 -3.36
C TYR A 133 11.20 -1.84 -2.54
N PRO A 134 11.77 -0.82 -1.88
CA PRO A 134 12.99 -1.00 -1.08
C PRO A 134 12.87 -2.10 -0.03
N TRP A 135 11.70 -2.22 0.63
CA TRP A 135 11.45 -3.26 1.64
C TRP A 135 11.39 -4.67 1.06
N SER A 136 11.03 -4.82 -0.22
CA SER A 136 11.02 -6.11 -0.92
C SER A 136 12.45 -6.63 -1.20
N LEU A 137 13.46 -5.75 -1.12
CA LEU A 137 14.87 -6.05 -1.42
C LEU A 137 15.79 -5.84 -0.20
N ALA A 138 15.23 -5.58 0.99
CA ALA A 138 15.98 -5.12 2.16
C ALA A 138 16.73 -6.24 2.92
N LEU A 139 16.36 -7.49 2.69
CA LEU A 139 16.93 -8.66 3.36
C LEU A 139 17.95 -9.35 2.47
N ASP A 140 19.12 -9.67 3.03
CA ASP A 140 20.01 -10.64 2.40
C ASP A 140 19.51 -12.08 2.63
N ASN A 141 20.22 -13.06 2.04
CA ASN A 141 19.82 -14.46 2.14
C ASN A 141 19.84 -15.01 3.57
N GLU A 142 20.80 -14.58 4.40
CA GLU A 142 20.93 -15.05 5.78
C GLU A 142 19.80 -14.49 6.64
N GLU A 143 19.52 -13.19 6.49
CA GLU A 143 18.41 -12.51 7.15
C GLU A 143 17.06 -13.09 6.71
N PHE A 144 16.88 -13.36 5.43
CA PHE A 144 15.67 -13.98 4.91
C PHE A 144 15.42 -15.36 5.53
N ILE A 145 16.44 -16.22 5.54
CA ILE A 145 16.34 -17.56 6.17
C ILE A 145 16.06 -17.43 7.67
N PHE A 146 16.71 -16.49 8.35
CA PHE A 146 16.46 -16.23 9.76
C PHE A 146 15.00 -15.85 10.02
N TYR A 147 14.47 -14.85 9.31
CA TYR A 147 13.08 -14.41 9.51
C TYR A 147 12.06 -15.44 9.06
N LEU A 148 12.34 -16.22 8.02
CA LEU A 148 11.50 -17.34 7.61
C LEU A 148 11.40 -18.41 8.70
N ASN A 149 12.52 -18.73 9.36
CA ASN A 149 12.53 -19.65 10.51
C ASN A 149 11.80 -19.11 11.74
N GLN A 150 11.72 -17.79 11.88
CA GLN A 150 10.91 -17.16 12.93
C GLN A 150 9.44 -17.20 12.57
N ALA A 151 9.10 -16.93 11.31
CA ALA A 151 7.74 -16.94 10.80
C ALA A 151 7.12 -18.34 10.82
N SER A 152 7.93 -19.38 10.52
CA SER A 152 7.47 -20.77 10.43
C SER A 152 6.75 -21.28 11.69
N LYS A 153 7.02 -20.67 12.84
CA LYS A 153 6.36 -20.96 14.12
C LYS A 153 4.90 -20.51 14.16
N ASP A 154 4.57 -19.46 13.42
CA ASP A 154 3.30 -18.75 13.48
C ASP A 154 2.60 -18.61 12.10
N LEU A 155 3.13 -19.20 11.02
CA LEU A 155 2.60 -19.04 9.64
C LEU A 155 1.09 -19.29 9.51
N PHE A 156 0.57 -20.25 10.28
CA PHE A 156 -0.84 -20.63 10.26
C PHE A 156 -1.64 -20.02 11.42
N SER A 157 -1.00 -19.23 12.28
CA SER A 157 -1.67 -18.47 13.33
C SER A 157 -2.45 -17.30 12.74
N LYS A 158 -3.65 -17.07 13.29
CA LYS A 158 -4.45 -15.86 13.05
C LYS A 158 -4.26 -14.79 14.12
N ASP A 159 -3.56 -15.14 15.21
CA ASP A 159 -3.24 -14.27 16.33
C ASP A 159 -1.75 -13.92 16.28
N PHE A 160 -1.34 -13.27 15.19
CA PHE A 160 0.02 -12.81 15.00
C PHE A 160 0.08 -11.28 15.15
N ASP A 161 1.21 -10.76 15.61
CA ASP A 161 1.41 -9.32 15.71
C ASP A 161 1.71 -8.72 14.32
N TYR A 162 0.67 -8.22 13.66
CA TYR A 162 0.77 -7.58 12.35
C TYR A 162 1.77 -6.43 12.35
N LYS A 163 1.75 -5.59 13.39
CA LYS A 163 2.64 -4.43 13.44
C LYS A 163 4.10 -4.86 13.47
N THR A 164 4.40 -5.86 14.28
CA THR A 164 5.77 -6.39 14.41
C THR A 164 6.24 -7.06 13.12
N TRP A 165 5.39 -7.80 12.39
CA TRP A 165 5.79 -8.46 11.14
C TRP A 165 5.94 -7.51 9.94
N PHE A 166 5.07 -6.50 9.81
CA PHE A 166 4.99 -5.67 8.59
C PHE A 166 5.61 -4.27 8.75
N PHE A 167 5.73 -3.77 9.98
CA PHE A 167 6.40 -2.49 10.29
C PHE A 167 7.63 -2.66 11.17
N GLY A 168 7.96 -3.90 11.54
CA GLY A 168 9.07 -4.24 12.43
C GLY A 168 8.84 -3.82 13.88
N SER A 169 9.81 -4.16 14.73
CA SER A 169 9.79 -3.79 16.14
C SER A 169 11.21 -3.49 16.65
N LYS A 170 11.32 -2.94 17.86
CA LYS A 170 12.59 -2.90 18.60
C LYS A 170 12.91 -4.24 19.28
N SER A 171 12.01 -5.23 19.20
CA SER A 171 12.23 -6.53 19.81
C SER A 171 13.29 -7.31 19.03
N PRO A 172 14.06 -8.20 19.70
CA PRO A 172 15.06 -9.02 19.03
C PRO A 172 14.47 -10.03 18.04
N LYS A 173 13.13 -10.22 18.02
CA LYS A 173 12.46 -11.17 17.13
C LYS A 173 12.32 -10.65 15.70
N ILE A 174 12.05 -9.35 15.53
CA ILE A 174 11.91 -8.68 14.22
C ILE A 174 12.43 -7.25 14.36
N ARG A 175 13.58 -6.95 13.76
CA ARG A 175 14.25 -5.65 13.88
C ARG A 175 13.89 -4.73 12.72
N VAL A 176 13.61 -3.47 13.03
CA VAL A 176 13.66 -2.38 12.04
C VAL A 176 15.14 -2.03 11.83
N LYS A 177 15.60 -2.02 10.57
CA LYS A 177 16.95 -1.51 10.22
C LYS A 177 17.00 0.01 10.30
#